data_AF-A0A561BGN8-F1
#
_entry.id   AF-A0A561BGN8-F1
#
_cell.length_a   1.000
_cell.length_b   1.000
_cell.length_c   1.000
_cell.angle_alpha   90.00
_cell.angle_beta   90.00
_cell.angle_gamma   90.00
#
_symmetry.space_group_name_H-M   'P 1'
#
loop_
_entity.id
_entity.type
_entity.pdbx_description
1 polymer ?
#
loop_
_entity_poly.entity_id
_entity_poly.type
_entity_poly.pdbx_seq_one_letter_code
_entity_poly.pdbx_strand_id
1 'polypeptide(L)'
;MSQANGRRRNAPLGQSLLRQGLTSKSVLAALVQDDVHESLRQIAVMTRDGLGVVHTGSRVTGWAGDKTGTDYTVFGNVLAGEHVLNAMEAKFNEDATWPLVERLISTLESGRDAGGQTANDRHLPERSACVVVMDRESYAAWDLRVDMHGTAVEELRRIYNLYKPYQPYYEAREIDPTSCPTQLAWERESLSGAHLQETLK
;
A
#
# COMPACT_ATOMS: atom_id res chain seq x y z
N MET A 1 -0.35 8.50 -5.39
CA MET A 1 -1.05 7.32 -5.96
C MET A 1 -2.17 7.80 -6.88
N SER A 2 -2.52 7.05 -7.93
CA SER A 2 -3.64 7.38 -8.84
C SER A 2 -4.49 6.15 -9.09
N GLN A 3 -5.81 6.27 -8.89
CA GLN A 3 -6.81 5.22 -9.06
C GLN A 3 -8.10 5.78 -9.68
N ALA A 4 -9.15 4.96 -9.82
CA ALA A 4 -10.38 5.25 -10.57
C ALA A 4 -10.05 5.69 -12.01
N ASN A 5 -10.04 4.75 -12.96
CA ASN A 5 -9.48 4.99 -14.29
C ASN A 5 -8.05 5.60 -14.21
N GLY A 6 -7.18 5.03 -13.38
CA GLY A 6 -5.91 5.66 -12.98
C GLY A 6 -5.00 6.03 -14.16
N ARG A 7 -4.31 7.16 -14.05
CA ARG A 7 -3.38 7.67 -15.08
C ARG A 7 -1.94 7.42 -14.66
N ARG A 8 -1.29 6.41 -15.24
CA ARG A 8 0.06 5.94 -14.84
C ARG A 8 1.11 7.06 -14.81
N ARG A 9 1.03 8.05 -15.71
CA ARG A 9 1.96 9.19 -15.77
C ARG A 9 1.90 10.12 -14.55
N ASN A 10 0.79 10.14 -13.81
CA ASN A 10 0.63 11.02 -12.65
C ASN A 10 1.67 10.72 -11.55
N ALA A 11 2.04 9.45 -11.36
CA ALA A 11 3.01 9.07 -10.34
C ALA A 11 4.43 9.64 -10.62
N PRO A 12 5.08 9.37 -11.77
CA PRO A 12 6.41 9.93 -12.05
C PRO A 12 6.41 11.46 -12.17
N LEU A 13 5.35 12.07 -12.74
CA LEU A 13 5.23 13.52 -12.80
C LEU A 13 5.10 14.14 -11.41
N GLY A 14 4.20 13.60 -10.57
CA GLY A 14 4.01 14.06 -9.20
C GLY A 14 5.29 13.95 -8.37
N GLN A 15 6.00 12.83 -8.45
CA GLN A 15 7.30 12.67 -7.79
C GLN A 15 8.35 13.67 -8.28
N SER A 16 8.39 13.96 -9.58
CA SER A 16 9.30 14.97 -10.15
C SER A 16 9.01 16.37 -9.60
N LEU A 17 7.73 16.75 -9.50
CA LEU A 17 7.33 18.04 -8.95
C LEU A 17 7.60 18.13 -7.44
N LEU A 18 7.36 17.05 -6.68
CA LEU A 18 7.70 16.97 -5.26
C LEU A 18 9.21 17.13 -5.03
N ARG A 19 10.06 16.52 -5.90
CA ARG A 19 11.52 16.67 -5.85
C ARG A 19 12.00 18.09 -6.12
N GLN A 20 11.19 18.91 -6.80
CA GLN A 20 11.45 20.34 -7.01
C GLN A 20 11.01 21.21 -5.82
N GLY A 21 10.50 20.60 -4.74
CA GLY A 21 10.09 21.31 -3.52
C GLY A 21 8.67 21.87 -3.55
N LEU A 22 7.84 21.47 -4.54
CA LEU A 22 6.44 21.87 -4.56
C LEU A 22 5.66 21.17 -3.43
N THR A 23 4.69 21.89 -2.87
CA THR A 23 3.77 21.35 -1.86
C THR A 23 2.82 20.31 -2.47
N SER A 24 2.33 19.37 -1.65
CA SER A 24 1.37 18.36 -2.11
C SER A 24 0.13 18.97 -2.77
N LYS A 25 -0.39 20.09 -2.25
CA LYS A 25 -1.46 20.90 -2.86
C LYS A 25 -1.12 21.40 -4.26
N SER A 26 0.07 21.97 -4.45
CA SER A 26 0.50 22.52 -5.74
C SER A 26 0.70 21.41 -6.78
N VAL A 27 1.28 20.29 -6.35
CA VAL A 27 1.45 19.11 -7.19
C VAL A 27 0.10 18.53 -7.60
N LEU A 28 -0.83 18.36 -6.66
CA LEU A 28 -2.18 17.87 -6.95
C LEU A 28 -2.91 18.78 -7.94
N ALA A 29 -2.86 20.10 -7.73
CA ALA A 29 -3.46 21.08 -8.64
C ALA A 29 -2.89 20.98 -10.06
N ALA A 30 -1.56 20.84 -10.20
CA ALA A 30 -0.91 20.66 -11.50
C ALA A 30 -1.35 19.35 -12.19
N LEU A 31 -1.45 18.25 -11.45
CA LEU A 31 -1.90 16.97 -11.99
C LEU A 31 -3.37 16.99 -12.44
N VAL A 32 -4.24 17.70 -11.71
CA VAL A 32 -5.65 17.88 -12.07
C VAL A 32 -5.78 18.77 -13.31
N GLN A 33 -5.03 19.88 -13.38
CA GLN A 33 -5.04 20.80 -14.53
C GLN A 33 -4.51 20.14 -15.82
N ASP A 34 -3.57 19.19 -15.73
CA ASP A 34 -3.01 18.45 -16.88
C ASP A 34 -3.92 17.32 -17.42
N ASP A 35 -5.03 16.98 -16.73
CA ASP A 35 -5.92 15.88 -17.13
C ASP A 35 -7.33 16.37 -17.43
N VAL A 36 -7.70 16.46 -18.71
CA VAL A 36 -9.07 16.79 -19.16
C VAL A 36 -10.13 15.78 -18.66
N HIS A 37 -9.70 14.62 -18.17
CA HIS A 37 -10.55 13.60 -17.58
C HIS A 37 -10.40 13.50 -16.06
N GLU A 38 -9.87 14.54 -15.39
CA GLU A 38 -9.65 14.57 -13.93
C GLU A 38 -10.90 14.17 -13.12
N SER A 39 -12.09 14.54 -13.61
CA SER A 39 -13.37 14.22 -12.98
C SER A 39 -13.66 12.71 -12.88
N LEU A 40 -12.93 11.87 -13.63
CA LEU A 40 -13.04 10.41 -13.59
C LEU A 40 -11.94 9.76 -12.72
N ARG A 41 -11.08 10.56 -12.08
CA ARG A 41 -9.88 10.11 -11.35
C ARG A 41 -10.01 10.26 -9.85
N GLN A 42 -9.24 9.44 -9.13
CA GLN A 42 -8.80 9.73 -7.77
C GLN A 42 -7.27 9.84 -7.73
N ILE A 43 -6.77 10.92 -7.13
CA ILE A 43 -5.34 11.22 -7.07
C ILE A 43 -4.99 11.62 -5.65
N ALA A 44 -4.05 10.91 -5.03
CA ALA A 44 -3.49 11.28 -3.73
C ALA A 44 -2.02 11.67 -3.88
N VAL A 45 -1.63 12.78 -3.26
CA VAL A 45 -0.26 13.27 -3.19
C VAL A 45 0.11 13.48 -1.73
N MET A 46 1.27 12.98 -1.34
CA MET A 46 1.82 13.17 0.00
C MET A 46 3.30 13.54 -0.12
N THR A 47 3.71 14.52 0.67
CA THR A 47 5.10 14.95 0.81
C THR A 47 5.80 14.18 1.93
N ARG A 48 7.13 14.24 1.99
CA ARG A 48 7.95 13.52 2.99
C ARG A 48 7.71 13.97 4.44
N ASP A 49 7.20 15.18 4.62
CA ASP A 49 6.77 15.75 5.91
C ASP A 49 5.33 15.36 6.29
N GLY A 50 4.74 14.38 5.62
CA GLY A 50 3.45 13.79 5.98
C GLY A 50 2.22 14.57 5.53
N LEU A 51 2.38 15.64 4.74
CA LEU A 51 1.25 16.46 4.29
C LEU A 51 0.56 15.83 3.07
N GLY A 52 -0.52 15.10 3.33
CA GLY A 52 -1.38 14.50 2.30
C GLY A 52 -2.45 15.45 1.74
N VAL A 53 -2.80 15.25 0.47
CA VAL A 53 -4.03 15.77 -0.14
C VAL A 53 -4.59 14.76 -1.16
N VAL A 54 -5.92 14.75 -1.28
CA VAL A 54 -6.63 13.90 -2.24
C VAL A 54 -7.54 14.74 -3.13
N HIS A 55 -7.59 14.34 -4.39
CA HIS A 55 -8.63 14.74 -5.33
C HIS A 55 -9.53 13.54 -5.62
N THR A 56 -10.84 13.72 -5.45
CA THR A 56 -11.86 12.76 -5.89
C THR A 56 -12.74 13.43 -6.94
N GLY A 57 -12.62 12.99 -8.19
CA GLY A 57 -13.36 13.54 -9.31
C GLY A 57 -14.88 13.32 -9.18
N SER A 58 -15.67 14.29 -9.64
CA SER A 58 -17.13 14.31 -9.52
C SER A 58 -17.87 13.22 -10.31
N ARG A 59 -17.18 12.50 -11.20
CA ARG A 59 -17.73 11.42 -12.04
C ARG A 59 -17.13 10.05 -11.70
N VAL A 60 -16.40 9.93 -10.59
CA VAL A 60 -15.94 8.63 -10.08
C VAL A 60 -17.16 7.75 -9.75
N THR A 61 -17.12 6.49 -10.18
CA THR A 61 -18.25 5.56 -10.04
C THR A 61 -18.42 5.07 -8.60
N GLY A 62 -19.68 4.90 -8.19
CA GLY A 62 -20.04 4.36 -6.87
C GLY A 62 -19.72 5.34 -5.74
N TRP A 63 -19.73 4.85 -4.51
CA TRP A 63 -19.27 5.65 -3.38
C TRP A 63 -17.76 5.81 -3.45
N ALA A 64 -17.28 7.05 -3.29
CA ALA A 64 -15.87 7.38 -3.28
C ALA A 64 -15.60 8.49 -2.27
N GLY A 65 -14.44 8.42 -1.63
CA GLY A 65 -14.03 9.41 -0.65
C GLY A 65 -12.61 9.17 -0.16
N ASP A 66 -12.21 9.97 0.81
CA ASP A 66 -10.91 9.93 1.45
C ASP A 66 -10.96 10.40 2.90
N LYS A 67 -9.93 10.05 3.65
CA LYS A 67 -9.60 10.61 4.95
C LYS A 67 -8.10 10.86 5.02
N THR A 68 -7.75 12.04 5.50
CA THR A 68 -6.37 12.51 5.57
C THR A 68 -6.10 13.00 6.98
N GLY A 69 -5.04 12.49 7.60
CA GLY A 69 -4.55 12.93 8.90
C GLY A 69 -3.04 13.16 8.85
N THR A 70 -2.42 13.25 10.01
CA THR A 70 -0.97 13.39 10.12
C THR A 70 -0.29 12.11 9.62
N ASP A 71 0.60 12.24 8.62
CA ASP A 71 1.38 11.14 8.04
C ASP A 71 0.58 10.04 7.31
N TYR A 72 -0.70 10.26 7.00
CA TYR A 72 -1.48 9.29 6.23
C TYR A 72 -2.60 9.89 5.39
N THR A 73 -3.02 9.07 4.44
CA THR A 73 -4.20 9.28 3.62
C THR A 73 -4.77 7.92 3.26
N VAL A 74 -6.03 7.68 3.55
CA VAL A 74 -6.79 6.51 3.09
C VAL A 74 -7.89 6.98 2.15
N PHE A 75 -8.05 6.33 1.00
CA PHE A 75 -8.98 6.78 -0.02
C PHE A 75 -9.38 5.63 -0.94
N GLY A 76 -10.60 5.68 -1.45
CA GLY A 76 -11.18 4.58 -2.21
C GLY A 76 -12.35 5.01 -3.09
N ASN A 77 -12.70 4.15 -4.03
CA ASN A 77 -13.86 4.25 -4.91
C ASN A 77 -14.54 2.89 -5.02
N VAL A 78 -15.81 2.90 -5.43
CA VAL A 78 -16.66 1.71 -5.50
C VAL A 78 -16.76 1.04 -4.12
N LEU A 79 -16.58 1.79 -3.03
CA LEU A 79 -16.62 1.21 -1.68
C LEU A 79 -18.06 0.99 -1.22
N ALA A 80 -18.25 0.08 -0.26
CA ALA A 80 -19.54 -0.14 0.39
C ALA A 80 -20.07 1.12 1.12
N GLY A 81 -19.19 2.03 1.54
CA GLY A 81 -19.53 3.32 2.09
C GLY A 81 -18.41 3.90 2.96
N GLU A 82 -18.72 5.01 3.65
CA GLU A 82 -17.75 5.72 4.49
C GLU A 82 -17.15 4.86 5.62
N HIS A 83 -17.94 3.92 6.14
CA HIS A 83 -17.51 3.01 7.19
C HIS A 83 -16.26 2.19 6.80
N VAL A 84 -16.06 1.92 5.50
CA VAL A 84 -14.83 1.27 5.02
C VAL A 84 -13.61 2.15 5.29
N LEU A 85 -13.67 3.44 4.95
CA LEU A 85 -12.57 4.38 5.23
C LEU A 85 -12.40 4.64 6.73
N ASN A 86 -13.49 4.67 7.51
CA ASN A 86 -13.42 4.76 8.98
C ASN A 86 -12.62 3.57 9.55
N ALA A 87 -12.89 2.35 9.09
CA ALA A 87 -12.19 1.15 9.55
C ALA A 87 -10.71 1.14 9.13
N MET A 88 -10.40 1.60 7.92
CA MET A 88 -9.03 1.75 7.44
C MET A 88 -8.25 2.77 8.29
N GLU A 89 -8.81 3.96 8.50
CA GLU A 89 -8.19 5.02 9.31
C GLU A 89 -7.99 4.57 10.76
N ALA A 90 -9.01 3.99 11.39
CA ALA A 90 -8.91 3.50 12.75
C ALA A 90 -7.81 2.44 12.89
N LYS A 91 -7.71 1.52 11.92
CA LYS A 91 -6.70 0.45 11.95
C LYS A 91 -5.29 0.97 11.73
N PHE A 92 -5.09 1.93 10.82
CA PHE A 92 -3.78 2.55 10.59
C PHE A 92 -3.25 3.26 11.84
N ASN A 93 -4.15 3.86 12.62
CA ASN A 93 -3.84 4.62 13.82
C ASN A 93 -3.90 3.81 15.12
N GLU A 94 -4.24 2.52 15.07
CA GLU A 94 -4.44 1.67 16.25
C GLU A 94 -3.16 1.57 17.11
N ASP A 95 -2.01 1.31 16.47
CA ASP A 95 -0.73 1.21 17.14
C ASP A 95 0.39 1.79 16.26
N ALA A 96 0.86 2.98 16.64
CA ALA A 96 1.95 3.65 15.94
C ALA A 96 3.33 3.00 16.19
N THR A 97 3.44 2.08 17.14
CA THR A 97 4.69 1.36 17.43
C THR A 97 4.93 0.18 16.48
N TRP A 98 3.89 -0.27 15.77
CA TRP A 98 4.04 -1.31 14.77
C TRP A 98 4.88 -0.85 13.58
N PRO A 99 5.68 -1.75 12.98
CA PRO A 99 6.35 -1.49 11.71
C PRO A 99 5.35 -0.96 10.67
N LEU A 100 5.76 0.01 9.84
CA LEU A 100 4.86 0.62 8.86
C LEU A 100 4.20 -0.40 7.92
N VAL A 101 4.96 -1.42 7.49
CA VAL A 101 4.44 -2.52 6.67
C VAL A 101 3.27 -3.26 7.34
N GLU A 102 3.34 -3.51 8.66
CA GLU A 102 2.28 -4.15 9.42
C GLU A 102 1.03 -3.29 9.48
N ARG A 103 1.20 -1.98 9.72
CA ARG A 103 0.11 -1.01 9.77
C ARG A 103 -0.60 -0.93 8.42
N LEU A 104 0.16 -0.90 7.32
CA LEU A 104 -0.40 -0.86 5.96
C LEU A 104 -1.16 -2.14 5.60
N ILE A 105 -0.61 -3.33 5.85
CA ILE A 105 -1.30 -4.60 5.57
C ILE A 105 -2.56 -4.70 6.43
N SER A 106 -2.47 -4.36 7.71
CA SER A 106 -3.64 -4.40 8.62
C SER A 106 -4.74 -3.43 8.20
N THR A 107 -4.37 -2.27 7.64
CA THR A 107 -5.31 -1.29 7.08
C THR A 107 -6.05 -1.85 5.85
N LEU A 108 -5.38 -2.62 5.00
CA LEU A 108 -6.04 -3.31 3.88
C LEU A 108 -7.02 -4.37 4.38
N GLU A 109 -6.63 -5.14 5.39
CA GLU A 109 -7.48 -6.14 6.04
C GLU A 109 -8.74 -5.51 6.63
N SER A 110 -8.62 -4.41 7.37
CA SER A 110 -9.80 -3.74 7.96
C SER A 110 -10.71 -3.12 6.90
N GLY A 111 -10.17 -2.61 5.80
CA GLY A 111 -10.96 -2.11 4.68
C GLY A 111 -11.80 -3.21 4.02
N ARG A 112 -11.19 -4.38 3.76
CA ARG A 112 -11.89 -5.57 3.25
C ARG A 112 -12.97 -6.02 4.24
N ASP A 113 -12.61 -6.18 5.52
CA ASP A 113 -13.52 -6.72 6.55
C ASP A 113 -14.70 -5.78 6.85
N ALA A 114 -14.51 -4.48 6.63
CA ALA A 114 -15.58 -3.48 6.71
C ALA A 114 -16.52 -3.48 5.48
N GLY A 115 -16.33 -4.38 4.52
CA GLY A 115 -17.20 -4.55 3.35
C GLY A 115 -16.54 -4.25 2.01
N GLY A 116 -15.35 -3.65 2.01
CA GLY A 116 -14.53 -3.45 0.82
C GLY A 116 -15.27 -2.75 -0.33
N GLN A 117 -15.08 -3.27 -1.54
CA GLN A 117 -15.77 -2.78 -2.74
C GLN A 117 -17.16 -3.42 -2.92
N THR A 118 -18.11 -2.67 -3.51
CA THR A 118 -19.47 -3.15 -3.79
C THR A 118 -19.99 -2.74 -5.17
N ALA A 119 -20.79 -3.59 -5.79
CA ALA A 119 -21.61 -3.25 -6.95
C ALA A 119 -22.96 -3.98 -6.88
N ASN A 120 -24.06 -3.24 -7.08
CA ASN A 120 -25.43 -3.76 -6.97
C ASN A 120 -25.67 -4.52 -5.64
N ASP A 121 -25.24 -3.92 -4.53
CA ASP A 121 -25.34 -4.47 -3.17
C ASP A 121 -24.62 -5.81 -2.96
N ARG A 122 -23.67 -6.15 -3.84
CA ARG A 122 -22.82 -7.32 -3.72
C ARG A 122 -21.37 -6.90 -3.52
N HIS A 123 -20.72 -7.51 -2.54
CA HIS A 123 -19.29 -7.39 -2.34
C HIS A 123 -18.53 -7.83 -3.60
N LEU A 124 -17.57 -7.01 -4.01
CA LEU A 124 -16.63 -7.30 -5.08
C LEU A 124 -15.31 -7.73 -4.44
N PRO A 125 -14.85 -8.97 -4.68
CA PRO A 125 -13.63 -9.45 -4.05
C PRO A 125 -12.41 -8.68 -4.57
N GLU A 126 -11.52 -8.30 -3.66
CA GLU A 126 -10.22 -7.72 -3.99
C GLU A 126 -9.35 -8.79 -4.65
N ARG A 127 -9.19 -8.69 -5.97
CA ARG A 127 -8.41 -9.65 -6.76
C ARG A 127 -6.91 -9.36 -6.78
N SER A 128 -6.51 -8.20 -6.28
CA SER A 128 -5.11 -7.79 -6.23
C SER A 128 -4.85 -6.98 -4.96
N ALA A 129 -3.66 -7.12 -4.39
CA ALA A 129 -3.22 -6.34 -3.24
C ALA A 129 -1.71 -6.09 -3.33
N CYS A 130 -1.25 -4.94 -2.85
CA CYS A 130 0.18 -4.66 -2.78
C CYS A 130 0.52 -3.70 -1.65
N VAL A 131 1.74 -3.80 -1.13
CA VAL A 131 2.33 -2.85 -0.20
C VAL A 131 3.75 -2.53 -0.67
N VAL A 132 4.07 -1.24 -0.71
CA VAL A 132 5.41 -0.74 -0.99
C VAL A 132 5.82 0.18 0.15
N VAL A 133 6.97 -0.10 0.78
CA VAL A 133 7.57 0.71 1.84
C VAL A 133 8.98 1.11 1.40
N MET A 134 9.20 2.41 1.28
CA MET A 134 10.53 2.99 1.08
C MET A 134 11.10 3.41 2.43
N ASP A 135 12.39 3.20 2.65
CA ASP A 135 13.10 3.70 3.83
C ASP A 135 14.26 4.63 3.40
N ARG A 136 15.45 4.47 3.98
CA ARG A 136 16.61 5.34 3.74
C ARG A 136 17.25 5.15 2.37
N GLU A 137 17.09 3.96 1.82
CA GLU A 137 17.71 3.56 0.57
C GLU A 137 16.90 3.98 -0.66
N SER A 138 17.55 3.95 -1.81
CA SER A 138 16.92 4.29 -3.10
C SER A 138 15.96 3.21 -3.63
N TYR A 139 15.90 2.06 -2.96
CA TYR A 139 15.01 0.93 -3.25
C TYR A 139 14.04 0.69 -2.09
N ALA A 140 13.01 -0.13 -2.34
CA ALA A 140 12.00 -0.42 -1.34
C ALA A 140 12.51 -1.40 -0.29
N ALA A 141 12.30 -1.10 1.00
CA ALA A 141 12.50 -2.05 2.09
C ALA A 141 11.46 -3.19 2.03
N TRP A 142 10.25 -2.88 1.54
CA TRP A 142 9.21 -3.86 1.25
C TRP A 142 8.56 -3.54 -0.09
N ASP A 143 8.46 -4.52 -0.99
CA ASP A 143 7.66 -4.45 -2.21
C ASP A 143 6.96 -5.81 -2.40
N LEU A 144 5.76 -5.92 -1.82
CA LEU A 144 4.97 -7.15 -1.83
C LEU A 144 3.76 -6.95 -2.73
N ARG A 145 3.53 -7.90 -3.65
CA ARG A 145 2.48 -7.82 -4.66
C ARG A 145 1.78 -9.16 -4.84
N VAL A 146 0.46 -9.12 -4.84
CA VAL A 146 -0.44 -10.18 -5.29
C VAL A 146 -1.23 -9.60 -6.46
N ASP A 147 -0.82 -9.92 -7.68
CA ASP A 147 -1.43 -9.31 -8.88
C ASP A 147 -2.74 -10.00 -9.31
N MET A 148 -2.97 -11.24 -8.87
CA MET A 148 -4.23 -11.97 -9.11
C MET A 148 -4.43 -13.09 -8.08
N HIS A 149 -5.42 -12.97 -7.20
CA HIS A 149 -5.83 -14.04 -6.29
C HIS A 149 -7.31 -13.87 -5.87
N GLY A 150 -7.98 -14.96 -5.46
CA GLY A 150 -9.38 -14.89 -4.99
C GLY A 150 -9.55 -14.23 -3.62
N THR A 151 -8.47 -14.22 -2.84
CA THR A 151 -8.35 -13.66 -1.48
C THR A 151 -7.03 -12.88 -1.41
N ALA A 152 -6.89 -11.81 -2.20
CA ALA A 152 -5.59 -11.19 -2.44
C ALA A 152 -5.01 -10.50 -1.20
N VAL A 153 -5.85 -9.95 -0.33
CA VAL A 153 -5.41 -9.29 0.91
C VAL A 153 -4.88 -10.33 1.92
N GLU A 154 -5.55 -11.47 2.05
CA GLU A 154 -5.12 -12.62 2.84
C GLU A 154 -3.80 -13.18 2.32
N GLU A 155 -3.68 -13.29 1.01
CA GLU A 155 -2.47 -13.79 0.36
C GLU A 155 -1.29 -12.83 0.56
N LEU A 156 -1.53 -11.52 0.54
CA LEU A 156 -0.52 -10.51 0.85
C LEU A 156 -0.01 -10.68 2.30
N ARG A 157 -0.92 -10.92 3.26
CA ARG A 157 -0.55 -11.22 4.66
C ARG A 157 0.27 -12.50 4.77
N ARG A 158 -0.11 -13.55 4.04
CA ARG A 158 0.63 -14.83 4.01
C ARG A 158 2.06 -14.62 3.52
N ILE A 159 2.23 -13.98 2.36
CA ILE A 159 3.55 -13.70 1.77
C ILE A 159 4.38 -12.81 2.71
N TYR A 160 3.78 -11.80 3.31
CA TYR A 160 4.45 -10.96 4.30
C TYR A 160 4.97 -11.77 5.48
N ASN A 161 4.14 -12.63 6.07
CA ASN A 161 4.55 -13.48 7.20
C ASN A 161 5.65 -14.48 6.82
N LEU A 162 5.66 -14.96 5.57
CA LEU A 162 6.73 -15.82 5.05
C LEU A 162 8.03 -15.06 4.84
N TYR A 163 7.97 -13.88 4.26
CA TYR A 163 9.17 -13.11 3.92
C TYR A 163 9.77 -12.38 5.13
N LYS A 164 8.96 -12.00 6.13
CA LYS A 164 9.40 -11.18 7.27
C LYS A 164 10.66 -11.68 7.97
N PRO A 165 10.83 -12.99 8.28
CA PRO A 165 12.07 -13.48 8.88
C PRO A 165 13.30 -13.35 7.98
N TYR A 166 13.11 -13.36 6.65
CA TYR A 166 14.20 -13.25 5.68
C TYR A 166 14.74 -11.83 5.54
N GLN A 167 13.98 -10.80 5.92
CA GLN A 167 14.39 -9.41 5.73
C GLN A 167 15.76 -9.13 6.39
N PRO A 168 16.00 -9.39 7.69
CA PRO A 168 17.31 -9.16 8.29
C PRO A 168 18.42 -10.03 7.68
N TYR A 169 18.08 -11.24 7.20
CA TYR A 169 19.03 -12.12 6.53
C TYR A 169 19.51 -11.52 5.20
N TYR A 170 18.61 -10.99 4.38
CA TYR A 170 18.98 -10.35 3.12
C TYR A 170 19.68 -9.00 3.31
N GLU A 171 19.26 -8.21 4.30
CA GLU A 171 19.93 -6.96 4.68
C GLU A 171 21.39 -7.22 5.12
N ALA A 172 21.63 -8.22 5.97
CA ALA A 172 22.99 -8.59 6.38
C ALA A 172 23.84 -9.07 5.18
N ARG A 173 23.22 -9.84 4.28
CA ARG A 173 23.88 -10.40 3.11
C ARG A 173 24.24 -9.37 2.05
N GLU A 174 23.48 -8.29 1.95
CA GLU A 174 23.82 -7.15 1.11
C GLU A 174 25.09 -6.45 1.62
N ILE A 175 25.23 -6.30 2.93
CA ILE A 175 26.37 -5.61 3.57
C ILE A 175 27.65 -6.46 3.49
N ASP A 176 27.58 -7.72 3.90
CA ASP A 176 28.71 -8.66 3.82
C ASP A 176 28.23 -10.08 3.52
N PRO A 177 28.18 -10.48 2.23
CA PRO A 177 27.73 -11.81 1.85
C PRO A 177 28.67 -12.94 2.30
N THR A 178 29.92 -12.63 2.70
CA THR A 178 30.89 -13.64 3.18
C THR A 178 30.62 -14.05 4.62
N SER A 179 29.95 -13.19 5.39
CA SER A 179 29.54 -13.44 6.77
C SER A 179 28.24 -14.25 6.89
N CYS A 180 27.52 -14.46 5.78
CA CYS A 180 26.19 -15.06 5.80
C CYS A 180 26.23 -16.55 5.38
N PRO A 181 25.56 -17.45 6.12
CA PRO A 181 25.34 -18.82 5.65
C PRO A 181 24.55 -18.83 4.33
N THR A 182 24.58 -19.97 3.62
CA THR A 182 23.67 -20.17 2.48
C THR A 182 22.23 -20.10 2.96
N GLN A 183 21.30 -19.71 2.08
CA GLN A 183 19.89 -19.59 2.45
C GLN A 183 19.34 -20.88 3.06
N LEU A 184 19.58 -22.04 2.44
CA LEU A 184 19.12 -23.32 2.98
C LEU A 184 19.68 -23.65 4.38
N ALA A 185 20.93 -23.28 4.64
CA ALA A 185 21.54 -23.46 5.96
C ALA A 185 20.88 -22.52 6.98
N TRP A 186 20.73 -21.25 6.63
CA TRP A 186 20.03 -20.26 7.45
C TRP A 186 18.59 -20.67 7.77
N GLU A 187 17.83 -21.15 6.77
CA GLU A 187 16.44 -21.57 6.91
C GLU A 187 16.31 -22.72 7.92
N ARG A 188 17.20 -23.72 7.83
CA ARG A 188 17.21 -24.88 8.76
C ARG A 188 17.56 -24.49 10.20
N GLU A 189 18.36 -23.45 10.37
CA GLU A 189 18.79 -22.97 11.69
C GLU A 189 17.78 -21.98 12.31
N SER A 190 17.18 -21.12 11.48
CA SER A 190 16.43 -19.94 11.93
C SER A 190 14.92 -20.10 11.84
N LEU A 191 14.43 -20.97 10.94
CA LEU A 191 13.00 -21.20 10.76
C LEU A 191 12.58 -22.50 11.43
N SER A 192 11.33 -22.55 11.91
CA SER A 192 10.81 -23.73 12.60
C SER A 192 9.35 -24.01 12.22
N GLY A 193 8.92 -25.24 12.51
CA GLY A 193 7.52 -25.66 12.42
C GLY A 193 6.89 -25.45 11.05
N ALA A 194 5.69 -24.86 11.04
CA ALA A 194 4.90 -24.64 9.83
C ALA A 194 5.58 -23.71 8.82
N HIS A 195 6.33 -22.72 9.29
CA HIS A 195 6.98 -21.73 8.42
C HIS A 195 8.09 -22.37 7.56
N LEU A 196 8.91 -23.24 8.16
CA LEU A 196 9.92 -24.01 7.43
C LEU A 196 9.27 -24.96 6.40
N GLN A 197 8.18 -25.64 6.78
CA GLN A 197 7.45 -26.56 5.90
C GLN A 197 6.77 -25.85 4.73
N GLU A 198 6.32 -24.61 4.91
CA GLU A 198 5.71 -23.83 3.84
C GLU A 198 6.77 -23.27 2.87
N THR A 199 7.96 -22.92 3.38
CA THR A 199 9.01 -22.35 2.53
C THR A 199 9.76 -23.40 1.69
N LEU A 200 9.91 -24.63 2.20
CA LEU A 200 10.65 -25.70 1.51
C LEU A 200 9.79 -26.54 0.54
N LYS A 201 8.54 -26.16 0.28
CA LYS A 201 7.65 -26.83 -0.70
C LYS A 201 7.90 -26.32 -2.11
#